data_AF-A0A4P5UWT6-F1
#
_entry.id   AF-A0A4P5UWT6-F1
#
_cell.length_a   1.000
_cell.length_b   1.000
_cell.length_c   1.000
_cell.angle_alpha   90.00
_cell.angle_beta   90.00
_cell.angle_gamma   90.00
#
_symmetry.space_group_name_H-M   'P 1'
#
loop_
_entity.id
_entity.type
_entity.pdbx_description
1 polymer ?
#
loop_
_entity_poly.entity_id
_entity_poly.type
_entity_poly.pdbx_seq_one_letter_code
_entity_poly.pdbx_strand_id
1 'polypeptide(L)'
;MDVTLNPANSDPRINGTPLAAAGTQAVTEATATGRPAVGQLATDQATLSDRARTLSRARAEFDRTAGAQSDRVSQLRTQVQNGTYLVDDDALARALMPVVK
;
A
#
# COMPACT_ATOMS: atom_id res chain seq x y z
N MET A 1 13.44 58.59 3.09
CA MET A 1 12.15 58.88 3.74
C MET A 1 12.20 58.24 5.10
N ASP A 2 12.45 59.05 6.12
CA ASP A 2 12.37 58.68 7.54
C ASP A 2 10.91 58.49 7.96
N VAL A 3 10.62 57.44 8.72
CA VAL A 3 9.41 57.37 9.57
C VAL A 3 9.84 56.90 10.95
N THR A 4 9.91 57.86 11.86
CA THR A 4 10.26 57.73 13.26
C THR A 4 8.97 57.47 14.08
N LEU A 5 8.99 56.39 14.89
CA LEU A 5 8.29 56.14 16.18
C LEU A 5 6.75 56.21 16.28
N ASN A 6 6.12 55.13 16.78
CA ASN A 6 5.34 55.22 18.02
C ASN A 6 5.12 53.84 18.73
N PRO A 7 5.73 53.60 19.90
CA PRO A 7 5.51 52.43 20.75
C PRO A 7 4.50 52.73 21.89
N ALA A 8 3.19 52.80 21.58
CA ALA A 8 2.21 53.23 22.58
C ALA A 8 0.79 52.63 22.47
N ASN A 9 0.60 51.41 21.96
CA ASN A 9 -0.69 50.71 22.13
C ASN A 9 -0.52 49.43 22.95
N SER A 10 -0.20 49.63 24.23
CA SER A 10 -0.46 48.68 25.31
C SER A 10 -1.87 48.94 25.83
N ASP A 11 -2.82 48.05 25.55
CA ASP A 11 -4.09 48.02 26.30
C ASP A 11 -4.41 46.58 26.76
N PRO A 12 -4.29 46.27 28.07
CA PRO A 12 -4.29 44.90 28.59
C PRO A 12 -5.65 44.42 29.13
N ARG A 13 -6.79 44.78 28.52
CA ARG A 13 -8.11 44.61 29.17
C ARG A 13 -9.15 43.70 28.52
N ILE A 14 -8.83 42.89 27.52
CA ILE A 14 -9.78 41.85 27.06
C ILE A 14 -9.37 40.49 27.63
N ASN A 15 -9.50 40.40 28.95
CA ASN A 15 -9.41 39.18 29.73
C ASN A 15 -10.77 38.48 29.65
N GLY A 16 -10.84 37.30 29.04
CA GLY A 16 -12.07 36.51 29.02
C GLY A 16 -11.91 35.19 28.28
N THR A 17 -11.85 34.10 29.03
CA THR A 17 -11.85 32.68 28.62
C THR A 17 -10.60 32.15 27.90
N PRO A 18 -9.72 31.39 28.58
CA PRO A 18 -8.81 30.50 27.88
C PRO A 18 -9.63 29.40 27.20
N LEU A 19 -9.80 29.51 25.88
CA LEU A 19 -10.24 28.44 24.99
C LEU A 19 -9.12 27.38 24.85
N ALA A 20 -8.50 26.99 25.97
CA ALA A 20 -7.37 26.07 26.04
C ALA A 20 -7.69 24.81 26.87
N ALA A 21 -8.91 24.71 27.43
CA ALA A 21 -9.34 23.56 28.23
C ALA A 21 -10.28 22.59 27.49
N ALA A 22 -10.75 22.91 26.28
CA ALA A 22 -11.67 22.06 25.53
C ALA A 22 -11.00 21.17 24.47
N GLY A 23 -9.71 21.39 24.17
CA GLY A 23 -8.97 20.64 23.15
C GLY A 23 -8.28 19.36 23.66
N THR A 24 -8.15 19.20 24.97
CA THR A 24 -7.34 18.12 25.57
C THR A 24 -8.16 17.02 26.26
N GLN A 25 -9.46 17.20 26.49
CA GLN A 25 -10.29 16.18 27.16
C GLN A 25 -10.97 15.19 26.19
N ALA A 26 -11.13 15.54 24.91
CA ALA A 26 -11.74 14.63 23.93
C ALA A 26 -10.81 13.50 23.45
N VAL A 27 -9.50 13.57 23.72
CA VAL A 27 -8.53 12.55 23.30
C VAL A 27 -8.36 11.44 24.35
N THR A 28 -8.72 11.69 25.60
CA THR A 28 -8.54 10.73 26.70
C THR A 28 -9.69 9.73 26.86
N GLU A 29 -10.91 10.05 26.43
CA GLU A 29 -12.07 9.14 26.60
C GLU A 29 -12.27 8.17 25.43
N ALA A 30 -11.82 8.52 24.22
CA ALA A 30 -11.88 7.63 23.05
C ALA A 30 -10.87 6.46 23.11
N THR A 31 -9.96 6.43 24.10
CA THR A 31 -8.91 5.42 24.22
C THR A 31 -9.26 4.29 25.20
N ALA A 32 -10.41 4.36 25.89
CA ALA A 32 -10.75 3.45 26.98
C ALA A 32 -11.49 2.15 26.57
N THR A 33 -12.00 2.04 25.34
CA THR A 33 -12.84 0.89 24.92
C THR A 33 -12.21 -0.05 23.90
N GLY A 34 -10.91 0.09 23.60
CA GLY A 34 -10.31 -0.69 22.51
C GLY A 34 -8.81 -0.90 22.63
N ARG A 35 -8.24 -0.93 23.84
CA ARG A 35 -6.82 -1.29 23.99
C ARG A 35 -6.71 -2.82 23.83
N PRO A 36 -6.17 -3.32 22.71
CA PRO A 36 -5.97 -4.76 22.56
C PRO A 36 -5.03 -5.22 23.68
N ALA A 37 -5.35 -6.37 24.29
CA ALA A 37 -4.45 -6.98 25.24
C ALA A 37 -3.07 -7.15 24.59
N VAL A 38 -1.99 -6.91 25.35
CA VAL A 38 -0.61 -6.94 24.82
C VAL A 38 -0.30 -8.27 24.12
N GLY A 39 -0.89 -9.38 24.57
CA GLY A 39 -0.80 -10.69 23.91
C GLY A 39 -1.50 -10.73 22.54
N GLN A 40 -2.65 -10.07 22.39
CA GLN A 40 -3.37 -10.00 21.11
C GLN A 40 -2.59 -9.18 20.07
N LEU A 41 -2.00 -8.06 20.50
CA LEU A 41 -1.16 -7.22 19.64
C LEU A 41 0.08 -7.97 19.16
N ALA A 42 0.70 -8.77 20.03
CA ALA A 42 1.85 -9.61 19.67
C ALA A 42 1.47 -10.73 18.68
N THR A 43 0.31 -11.36 18.86
CA THR A 43 -0.21 -12.37 17.92
C THR A 43 -0.54 -11.75 16.56
N ASP A 44 -1.16 -10.57 16.53
CA ASP A 44 -1.48 -9.86 15.29
C ASP A 44 -0.22 -9.43 14.54
N GLN A 45 0.81 -8.99 15.27
CA GLN A 45 2.10 -8.63 14.67
C GLN A 45 2.82 -9.85 14.07
N ALA A 46 2.77 -11.00 14.74
CA ALA A 46 3.34 -12.25 14.23
C ALA A 46 2.63 -12.71 12.95
N THR A 47 1.28 -12.72 12.97
CA THR A 47 0.48 -13.13 11.80
C THR A 47 0.66 -12.17 10.62
N LEU A 48 0.75 -10.86 10.86
CA LEU A 48 1.05 -9.88 9.82
C LEU A 48 2.43 -10.11 9.20
N SER A 49 3.44 -10.39 10.04
CA SER A 49 4.81 -10.67 9.60
C SER A 49 4.88 -11.91 8.71
N ASP A 50 4.17 -12.98 9.06
CA ASP A 50 4.14 -14.21 8.27
C ASP A 50 3.40 -14.03 6.95
N ARG A 51 2.30 -13.27 6.92
CA ARG A 51 1.61 -12.90 5.68
C ARG A 51 2.50 -12.05 4.78
N ALA A 52 3.21 -11.07 5.34
CA ALA A 52 4.13 -10.23 4.60
C ALA A 52 5.29 -11.03 3.99
N ARG A 53 5.87 -11.97 4.75
CA ARG A 53 6.89 -12.90 4.24
C ARG A 53 6.35 -13.78 3.12
N THR A 54 5.14 -14.30 3.26
CA THR A 54 4.49 -15.13 2.25
C THR A 54 4.27 -14.35 0.95
N LEU A 55 3.74 -13.13 1.04
CA LEU A 55 3.50 -12.26 -0.12
C LEU A 55 4.81 -11.83 -0.80
N SER A 56 5.84 -11.54 -0.01
CA SER A 56 7.19 -11.22 -0.53
C SER A 56 7.79 -12.39 -1.31
N ARG A 57 7.68 -13.63 -0.78
CA ARG A 57 8.12 -14.84 -1.49
C ARG A 57 7.34 -15.04 -2.79
N ALA A 58 6.01 -14.91 -2.76
CA ALA A 58 5.17 -15.04 -3.95
C ALA A 58 5.51 -13.99 -5.02
N ARG A 59 5.79 -12.74 -4.62
CA ARG A 59 6.28 -11.69 -5.54
C ARG A 59 7.63 -12.04 -6.14
N ALA A 60 8.59 -12.47 -5.32
CA ALA A 60 9.91 -12.85 -5.83
C ALA A 60 9.85 -14.01 -6.83
N GLU A 61 8.98 -14.99 -6.59
CA GLU A 61 8.73 -16.08 -7.54
C GLU A 61 8.03 -15.57 -8.81
N PHE A 62 7.02 -14.72 -8.67
CA PHE A 62 6.35 -14.10 -9.81
C PHE A 62 7.32 -13.30 -10.67
N ASP A 63 8.15 -12.44 -10.08
CA ASP A 63 9.13 -11.62 -10.79
C ASP A 63 10.18 -12.49 -11.50
N ARG A 64 10.62 -13.59 -10.85
CA ARG A 64 11.49 -14.59 -11.48
C ARG A 64 10.81 -15.23 -12.69
N THR A 65 9.51 -15.54 -12.61
CA THR A 65 8.76 -16.08 -13.75
C THR A 65 8.51 -15.03 -14.83
N ALA A 66 8.31 -13.76 -14.47
CA ALA A 66 8.05 -12.67 -15.40
C ALA A 66 9.27 -12.40 -16.31
N GLY A 67 10.48 -12.40 -15.75
CA GLY A 67 11.71 -12.35 -16.54
C GLY A 67 11.80 -13.51 -17.53
N ALA A 68 11.59 -14.74 -17.04
CA ALA A 68 11.58 -15.93 -17.91
C ALA A 68 10.46 -15.91 -18.96
N GLN A 69 9.32 -15.28 -18.68
CA GLN A 69 8.24 -15.08 -19.65
C GLN A 69 8.65 -14.09 -20.75
N SER A 70 9.30 -12.98 -20.39
CA SER A 70 9.80 -11.99 -21.36
C SER A 70 10.77 -12.63 -22.37
N ASP A 71 11.72 -13.42 -21.88
CA ASP A 71 12.69 -14.12 -22.74
C ASP A 71 12.00 -15.12 -23.67
N ARG A 72 11.06 -15.92 -23.15
CA ARG A 72 10.27 -16.86 -23.94
C ARG A 72 9.45 -16.16 -25.02
N VAL A 73 8.80 -15.04 -24.70
CA VAL A 73 8.01 -14.26 -25.67
C VAL A 73 8.90 -13.68 -26.77
N SER A 74 10.10 -13.21 -26.45
CA SER A 74 11.07 -12.72 -27.43
C SER A 74 11.54 -13.82 -28.40
N GLN A 75 11.83 -15.02 -27.86
CA GLN A 75 12.16 -16.19 -28.68
C GLN A 75 11.00 -16.60 -29.58
N LEU A 76 9.79 -16.66 -29.03
CA LEU A 76 8.58 -17.01 -29.77
C LEU A 76 8.32 -16.00 -30.91
N ARG A 77 8.49 -14.71 -30.63
CA ARG A 77 8.37 -13.65 -31.65
C ARG A 77 9.36 -13.87 -32.79
N THR A 78 10.61 -14.22 -32.49
CA THR A 78 11.62 -14.53 -33.51
C THR A 78 11.21 -15.73 -34.37
N GLN A 79 10.70 -16.80 -33.76
CA GLN A 79 10.22 -17.98 -34.50
C GLN A 79 9.04 -17.66 -35.41
N VAL A 80 8.10 -16.83 -34.94
CA VAL A 80 6.96 -16.37 -35.74
C VAL A 80 7.43 -15.51 -36.91
N GLN A 81 8.35 -14.56 -36.69
CA GLN A 81 8.88 -13.70 -37.74
C GLN A 81 9.64 -14.47 -38.83
N ASN A 82 10.37 -15.51 -38.43
CA ASN A 82 11.10 -16.37 -39.35
C ASN A 82 10.22 -17.45 -40.00
N GLY A 83 8.93 -17.51 -39.67
CA GLY A 83 7.99 -18.50 -40.19
C GLY A 83 8.27 -19.94 -39.74
N THR A 84 9.09 -20.13 -38.70
CA THR A 84 9.45 -21.45 -38.16
C THR A 84 8.60 -21.87 -36.98
N TYR A 85 7.69 -21.01 -36.53
CA TYR A 85 6.74 -21.32 -35.47
C TYR A 85 5.62 -22.22 -36.01
N LEU A 86 5.49 -23.42 -35.42
CA LEU A 86 4.38 -24.34 -35.70
C LEU A 86 3.38 -24.28 -34.54
N VAL A 87 2.11 -24.09 -34.90
CA VAL A 87 1.01 -24.22 -33.95
C VAL A 87 0.60 -25.69 -33.89
N ASP A 88 0.51 -26.23 -32.68
CA ASP A 88 -0.02 -27.57 -32.46
C ASP A 88 -1.55 -27.50 -32.49
N ASP A 89 -2.15 -28.18 -33.46
CA ASP A 89 -3.60 -28.19 -33.69
C ASP A 89 -4.36 -28.81 -32.50
N ASP A 90 -3.80 -29.82 -31.84
CA ASP A 90 -4.43 -30.46 -30.68
C ASP A 90 -4.41 -29.52 -29.46
N ALA A 91 -3.31 -28.78 -29.29
CA ALA A 91 -3.21 -27.75 -28.25
C ALA A 91 -4.18 -26.60 -28.51
N LEU A 92 -4.35 -26.19 -29.78
CA LEU A 92 -5.29 -25.15 -30.18
C LEU A 92 -6.74 -25.59 -29.95
N ALA A 93 -7.10 -26.80 -30.37
CA ALA A 93 -8.43 -27.36 -30.14
C ALA A 93 -8.78 -27.41 -28.66
N ARG A 94 -7.81 -27.80 -27.81
CA ARG A 94 -7.99 -27.81 -26.35
C ARG A 94 -8.15 -26.42 -25.76
N ALA A 95 -7.48 -25.41 -26.30
CA ALA A 95 -7.61 -24.02 -25.85
C ALA A 95 -8.95 -23.39 -26.27
N LEU A 96 -9.48 -23.77 -27.43
CA LEU A 96 -10.73 -23.25 -27.98
C LEU A 96 -11.98 -23.96 -27.44
N MET A 97 -11.86 -25.21 -26.98
CA MET A 97 -12.97 -25.87 -26.29
C MET A 97 -13.03 -25.37 -24.84
N PRO A 98 -14.05 -24.58 -24.44
CA PRO A 98 -14.28 -24.32 -23.04
C PRO A 98 -14.46 -25.67 -22.35
N VAL A 99 -13.78 -25.87 -21.23
CA VAL A 99 -14.07 -26.99 -20.32
C VAL A 99 -15.51 -26.76 -19.85
N VAL A 100 -16.46 -27.37 -20.55
CA VAL A 100 -17.85 -27.44 -20.14
C VAL A 100 -17.83 -28.28 -18.86
N LYS A 101 -18.04 -27.63 -17.72
CA LYS A 101 -18.26 -28.28 -16.43
C LYS A 101 -19.64 -28.88 -16.37
#